data_AF-A0A820PVY3-F1
#
_entry.id   AF-A0A820PVY3-F1
#
_cell.length_a   1.000
_cell.length_b   1.000
_cell.length_c   1.000
_cell.angle_alpha   90.00
_cell.angle_beta   90.00
_cell.angle_gamma   90.00
#
_symmetry.space_group_name_H-M   'P 1'
#
loop_
_entity.id
_entity.type
_entity.pdbx_description
1 polymer ?
#
loop_
_entity_poly.entity_id
_entity_poly.type
_entity_poly.pdbx_seq_one_letter_code
_entity_poly.pdbx_strand_id
1 'polypeptide(L)'
;RKSDMGEFVNFNAIGSFDEVYSYIVALITFFTMLKFLKLLRFNKRIGMLSKSLHYARQDLSSFGFVFLIFMIAYAIMGFGVFGGSLQSYKSFFTSLTTCFRMLLGEINAPDMFAVSRLYGAFYFLSFIILVFIAL
;
A
#
# COMPACT_ATOMS: atom_id res chain seq x y z
N ARG A 1 1.49 22.93 -49.91
CA ARG A 1 0.84 22.21 -48.80
C ARG A 1 1.45 22.78 -47.51
N LYS A 2 0.91 23.91 -47.04
CA LYS A 2 1.45 24.63 -45.88
C LYS A 2 1.22 23.77 -44.65
N SER A 3 2.31 23.32 -44.03
CA SER A 3 2.30 22.76 -42.68
C SER A 3 2.14 23.92 -41.71
N ASP A 4 0.99 24.00 -41.05
CA ASP A 4 0.71 25.02 -40.04
C ASP A 4 1.61 24.80 -38.82
N MET A 5 2.81 25.40 -38.85
CA MET A 5 3.80 25.42 -37.78
C MET A 5 3.37 26.38 -36.66
N GLY A 6 2.25 26.09 -36.01
CA GLY A 6 1.72 26.92 -34.92
C GLY A 6 0.43 26.41 -34.27
N GLU A 7 -0.16 25.30 -34.74
CA GLU A 7 -1.36 24.73 -34.14
C GLU A 7 -0.97 23.82 -32.96
N PHE A 8 -1.57 24.06 -31.78
CA PHE A 8 -1.34 23.24 -30.59
C PHE A 8 -1.91 21.83 -30.84
N VAL A 9 -1.04 20.88 -31.16
CA VAL A 9 -1.42 19.47 -31.27
C VAL A 9 -1.61 18.92 -29.86
N ASN A 10 -2.85 18.57 -29.52
CA ASN A 10 -3.17 18.08 -28.20
C ASN A 10 -2.67 16.63 -28.01
N PHE A 11 -1.49 16.48 -27.40
CA PHE A 11 -0.89 15.17 -27.08
C PHE A 11 -1.47 14.52 -25.82
N ASN A 12 -2.40 15.17 -25.11
CA ASN A 12 -2.90 14.65 -23.83
C ASN A 12 -3.61 13.30 -23.99
N ALA A 13 -4.36 13.13 -25.08
CA ALA A 13 -4.99 11.85 -25.40
C ALA A 13 -3.95 10.76 -25.67
N ILE A 14 -2.93 11.07 -26.47
CA ILE A 14 -1.84 10.13 -26.80
C ILE A 14 -1.05 9.76 -25.53
N GLY A 15 -0.74 10.74 -24.67
CA GLY A 15 -0.06 10.50 -23.39
C GLY A 15 -0.89 9.65 -22.43
N SER A 16 -2.21 9.86 -22.36
CA SER A 16 -3.10 9.01 -21.53
C SER A 16 -3.10 7.55 -22.01
N PHE A 17 -3.11 7.32 -23.33
CA PHE A 17 -3.03 5.96 -23.88
C PHE A 17 -1.67 5.31 -23.63
N ASP A 18 -0.58 6.08 -23.74
CA ASP A 18 0.78 5.60 -23.46
C ASP A 18 0.96 5.24 -21.97
N GLU A 19 0.39 6.04 -21.06
CA GLU A 19 0.42 5.76 -19.62
C GLU A 19 -0.29 4.43 -19.28
N VAL A 20 -1.49 4.24 -19.83
CA VAL A 20 -2.26 2.99 -19.67
C VAL A 20 -1.50 1.81 -20.28
N TYR A 21 -0.92 1.98 -21.48
CA TYR A 21 -0.10 0.97 -22.12
C TYR A 21 1.10 0.56 -21.24
N SER A 22 1.80 1.55 -20.67
CA SER A 22 2.92 1.33 -19.75
C SER A 22 2.51 0.53 -18.51
N TYR A 23 1.37 0.86 -17.89
CA TYR A 23 0.84 0.09 -16.76
C TYR A 23 0.51 -1.37 -17.14
N ILE A 24 -0.07 -1.59 -18.32
CA ILE A 24 -0.37 -2.95 -18.82
C ILE A 24 0.93 -3.74 -19.05
N VAL A 25 1.93 -3.15 -19.72
CA VAL A 25 3.22 -3.80 -19.97
C VAL A 25 3.94 -4.11 -18.65
N ALA A 26 3.89 -3.21 -17.67
CA ALA A 26 4.46 -3.44 -16.34
C ALA A 26 3.79 -4.64 -15.63
N LEU A 27 2.46 -4.75 -15.70
CA LEU A 27 1.73 -5.89 -15.15
C LEU A 27 2.11 -7.20 -15.85
N ILE A 28 2.15 -7.22 -17.19
CA ILE A 28 2.54 -8.41 -17.96
C ILE A 28 3.97 -8.84 -17.58
N THR A 29 4.89 -7.88 -17.47
CA THR A 29 6.28 -8.13 -17.10
C THR A 29 6.39 -8.70 -15.68
N PHE A 30 5.62 -8.16 -14.74
CA PHE A 30 5.53 -8.68 -13.37
C PHE A 30 5.03 -10.12 -13.32
N PHE A 31 3.94 -10.44 -14.01
CA PHE A 31 3.43 -11.82 -14.09
C PHE A 31 4.41 -12.78 -14.79
N THR A 32 5.13 -12.29 -15.80
CA THR A 32 6.18 -13.05 -16.50
C THR A 32 7.33 -13.37 -15.55
N MET A 33 7.75 -12.42 -14.72
CA MET A 33 8.74 -12.63 -13.67
C MET A 33 8.27 -13.67 -12.64
N LEU A 34 7.01 -13.61 -12.18
CA LEU A 34 6.45 -14.62 -11.29
C LEU A 34 6.42 -16.03 -11.94
N LYS A 35 6.11 -16.11 -13.23
CA LYS A 35 6.15 -17.37 -13.99
C LYS A 35 7.59 -17.90 -14.10
N PHE A 36 8.56 -17.02 -14.35
CA PHE A 36 9.98 -17.36 -14.35
C PHE A 36 10.44 -17.93 -13.00
N LEU A 37 10.02 -17.32 -11.88
CA LEU A 37 10.28 -17.86 -10.53
C LEU A 37 9.68 -19.27 -10.33
N LYS A 38 8.51 -19.55 -10.92
CA LYS A 38 7.93 -20.91 -10.90
C LYS A 38 8.75 -21.91 -11.74
N LEU A 39 9.30 -21.49 -12.88
CA LEU A 39 10.20 -22.33 -13.69
C LEU A 39 11.47 -22.70 -12.90
N LEU A 40 12.01 -21.81 -12.07
CA LEU A 40 13.18 -22.11 -11.24
C LEU A 40 12.91 -23.17 -10.13
N ARG A 41 11.65 -23.58 -9.90
CA ARG A 41 11.30 -24.65 -8.94
C ARG A 41 11.75 -26.05 -9.36
N PHE A 42 12.29 -26.23 -10.57
CA PHE A 42 12.96 -27.48 -10.96
C PHE A 42 14.18 -27.81 -10.07
N ASN A 43 14.75 -26.80 -9.39
CA ASN A 43 15.76 -27.02 -8.36
C ASN A 43 15.12 -27.47 -7.04
N LYS A 44 15.52 -28.65 -6.53
CA LYS A 44 15.06 -29.22 -5.25
C LYS A 44 15.13 -28.22 -4.08
N ARG A 45 16.11 -27.31 -4.04
CA ARG A 45 16.24 -26.29 -2.96
C ARG A 45 15.12 -25.24 -3.00
N ILE A 46 14.76 -24.74 -4.20
CA ILE A 46 13.69 -23.74 -4.39
C ILE A 46 12.31 -24.40 -4.22
N GLY A 47 12.18 -25.66 -4.62
CA GLY A 47 10.99 -26.48 -4.39
C GLY A 47 10.67 -26.69 -2.91
N MET A 48 11.68 -26.85 -2.04
CA MET A 48 11.48 -26.96 -0.58
C MET A 48 10.98 -25.66 0.04
N LEU A 49 11.58 -24.51 -0.29
CA LEU A 49 11.11 -23.19 0.18
C LEU A 49 9.65 -22.94 -0.19
N SER A 50 9.26 -23.29 -1.42
CA SER A 50 7.87 -23.19 -1.87
C SER A 50 6.92 -24.08 -1.07
N LYS A 51 7.36 -25.27 -0.65
CA LYS A 51 6.58 -26.18 0.20
C LYS A 51 6.44 -25.63 1.61
N SER A 52 7.52 -25.16 2.23
CA SER A 52 7.49 -24.53 3.55
C SER A 52 6.55 -23.33 3.58
N LEU A 53 6.62 -22.45 2.56
CA LEU A 53 5.70 -21.32 2.42
C LEU A 53 4.24 -21.76 2.20
N HIS A 54 4.03 -22.86 1.46
CA HIS A 54 2.69 -23.40 1.25
C HIS A 54 2.07 -23.94 2.54
N TYR A 55 2.85 -24.65 3.36
CA TYR A 55 2.40 -25.11 4.68
C TYR A 55 2.13 -23.93 5.63
N ALA A 56 3.01 -22.93 5.66
CA ALA A 56 2.81 -21.74 6.48
C ALA A 56 1.69 -20.80 5.97
N ARG A 57 1.18 -21.01 4.75
CA ARG A 57 0.17 -20.14 4.13
C ARG A 57 -1.12 -20.07 4.93
N GLN A 58 -1.57 -21.18 5.51
CA GLN A 58 -2.82 -21.22 6.26
C GLN A 58 -2.73 -20.36 7.53
N ASP A 59 -1.64 -20.49 8.26
CA ASP A 59 -1.39 -19.71 9.48
C ASP A 59 -1.18 -18.22 9.14
N LEU A 60 -0.40 -17.95 8.09
CA LEU A 60 -0.14 -16.58 7.62
C LEU A 60 -1.42 -15.90 7.09
N SER A 61 -2.33 -16.66 6.48
CA SER A 61 -3.61 -16.14 6.00
C SER A 61 -4.53 -15.74 7.15
N SER A 62 -4.60 -16.55 8.20
CA SER A 62 -5.43 -16.24 9.38
C SER A 62 -4.89 -15.01 10.12
N PHE A 63 -3.57 -14.94 10.30
CA PHE A 63 -2.91 -13.77 10.87
C PHE A 63 -3.10 -12.51 10.02
N GLY A 64 -2.89 -12.62 8.71
CA GLY A 64 -3.10 -11.52 7.76
C GLY A 64 -4.53 -10.98 7.76
N PHE A 65 -5.53 -11.84 7.97
CA PHE A 65 -6.92 -11.42 8.07
C PHE A 65 -7.17 -10.54 9.31
N VAL A 66 -6.66 -10.94 10.47
CA VAL A 66 -6.76 -10.15 11.71
C VAL A 66 -6.02 -8.82 11.57
N PHE A 67 -4.81 -8.83 10.98
CA PHE A 67 -4.05 -7.64 10.66
C PHE A 67 -4.83 -6.65 9.77
N LEU A 68 -5.49 -7.15 8.72
CA LEU A 68 -6.29 -6.31 7.82
C LEU A 68 -7.48 -5.67 8.53
N ILE A 69 -8.16 -6.39 9.43
CA ILE A 69 -9.26 -5.83 10.23
C ILE A 69 -8.75 -4.68 11.08
N PHE A 70 -7.62 -4.85 11.76
CA PHE A 70 -7.01 -3.78 12.56
C PHE A 70 -6.60 -2.58 11.71
N MET A 71 -5.95 -2.82 10.56
CA MET A 71 -5.58 -1.74 9.64
C MET A 71 -6.79 -0.94 9.16
N ILE A 72 -7.90 -1.61 8.82
CA ILE A 72 -9.13 -0.95 8.39
C ILE A 72 -9.74 -0.15 9.56
N ALA A 73 -9.79 -0.73 10.77
CA ALA A 73 -10.33 -0.06 11.95
C ALA A 73 -9.55 1.22 12.28
N TYR A 74 -8.22 1.17 12.29
CA TYR A 74 -7.36 2.34 12.51
C TYR A 74 -7.41 3.35 11.37
N ALA A 75 -7.64 2.91 10.12
CA ALA A 75 -7.84 3.81 9.00
C ALA A 75 -9.18 4.57 9.10
N ILE A 76 -10.27 3.90 9.51
CA ILE A 76 -11.57 4.56 9.73
C ILE A 76 -11.47 5.54 10.91
N MET A 77 -10.86 5.13 12.03
CA MET A 77 -10.66 5.99 13.19
C MET A 77 -9.79 7.20 12.85
N GLY A 78 -8.69 6.99 12.12
CA GLY A 78 -7.79 8.07 11.69
C GLY A 78 -8.48 9.05 10.74
N PHE A 79 -9.25 8.55 9.78
CA PHE A 79 -10.07 9.38 8.90
C PHE A 79 -11.09 10.23 9.69
N GLY A 80 -11.77 9.63 10.68
CA GLY A 80 -12.77 10.33 11.49
C GLY A 80 -12.18 11.39 12.42
N VAL A 81 -11.04 11.11 13.08
CA VAL A 81 -10.43 12.03 14.07
C VAL A 81 -9.56 13.09 13.39
N PHE A 82 -8.75 12.70 12.41
CA PHE A 82 -7.71 13.54 11.83
C PHE A 82 -8.04 14.06 10.43
N GLY A 83 -9.02 13.47 9.73
CA GLY A 83 -9.27 13.76 8.30
C GLY A 83 -9.70 15.19 7.99
N GLY A 84 -10.25 15.91 8.97
CA GLY A 84 -10.59 17.34 8.83
C GLY A 84 -9.39 18.29 8.90
N SER A 85 -8.27 17.86 9.51
CA SER A 85 -7.11 18.72 9.78
C SER A 85 -5.84 18.28 9.07
N LEU A 86 -5.70 16.99 8.75
CA LEU A 86 -4.48 16.41 8.18
C LEU A 86 -4.74 15.80 6.80
N GLN A 87 -3.96 16.23 5.80
CA GLN A 87 -4.04 15.69 4.43
C GLN A 87 -3.76 14.18 4.39
N SER A 88 -2.87 13.70 5.25
CA SER A 88 -2.54 12.28 5.41
C SER A 88 -3.75 11.41 5.80
N TYR A 89 -4.79 12.02 6.38
CA TYR A 89 -6.01 11.34 6.82
C TYR A 89 -7.26 11.81 6.07
N LYS A 90 -7.12 12.60 5.00
CA LYS A 90 -8.24 13.25 4.28
C LYS A 90 -9.24 12.28 3.64
N SER A 91 -8.85 11.04 3.36
CA SER A 91 -9.70 10.03 2.74
C SER A 91 -9.37 8.67 3.33
N PHE A 92 -10.30 7.72 3.23
CA PHE A 92 -10.08 6.36 3.73
C PHE A 92 -8.79 5.74 3.15
N PHE A 93 -8.56 5.87 1.84
CA PHE A 93 -7.35 5.35 1.19
C PHE A 93 -6.07 6.05 1.66
N THR A 94 -6.08 7.39 1.80
CA THR A 94 -4.89 8.11 2.27
C THR A 94 -4.62 7.80 3.74
N SER A 95 -5.65 7.67 4.57
CA SER A 95 -5.53 7.22 5.96
C SER A 95 -4.99 5.80 6.06
N LEU A 96 -5.43 4.88 5.19
CA LEU A 96 -4.91 3.52 5.13
C LEU A 96 -3.43 3.51 4.72
N THR A 97 -3.03 4.30 3.72
CA THR A 97 -1.62 4.48 3.36
C THR A 97 -0.80 5.02 4.52
N THR A 98 -1.36 5.97 5.28
CA THR A 98 -0.69 6.51 6.47
C THR A 98 -0.54 5.46 7.58
N CYS A 99 -1.52 4.56 7.76
CA CYS A 99 -1.39 3.43 8.68
C CYS A 99 -0.26 2.47 8.26
N PHE A 100 -0.10 2.18 6.96
CA PHE A 100 1.04 1.41 6.44
C PHE A 100 2.38 2.14 6.62
N ARG A 101 2.43 3.46 6.43
CA ARG A 101 3.63 4.25 6.70
C ARG A 101 4.02 4.18 8.18
N MET A 102 3.04 4.30 9.08
CA MET A 102 3.27 4.14 10.52
C MET A 102 3.75 2.73 10.87
N LEU A 103 3.22 1.69 10.23
CA LEU A 103 3.71 0.31 10.39
C LEU A 103 5.18 0.14 9.99
N LEU A 104 5.61 0.83 8.94
CA LEU A 104 7.00 0.83 8.47
C LEU A 104 7.92 1.74 9.31
N GLY A 105 7.38 2.42 10.33
CA GLY A 105 8.12 3.32 11.21
C GLY A 105 8.20 4.77 10.74
N GLU A 106 7.54 5.13 9.63
CA GLU A 106 7.41 6.51 9.16
C GLU A 106 6.22 7.18 9.85
N ILE A 107 6.50 7.93 10.92
CA ILE A 107 5.48 8.47 11.83
C ILE A 107 5.63 9.99 11.97
N ASN A 108 4.58 10.74 11.63
CA ASN A 108 4.48 12.18 11.88
C ASN A 108 3.67 12.47 13.16
N ALA A 109 4.17 11.96 14.30
CA ALA A 109 3.50 12.12 15.60
C ALA A 109 3.22 13.57 16.03
N PRO A 110 4.10 14.57 15.75
CA PRO A 110 3.86 15.96 16.13
C PRO A 110 2.55 16.52 15.54
N ASP A 111 2.28 16.18 14.28
CA ASP A 111 1.09 16.65 13.56
C ASP A 111 -0.20 16.09 14.18
N MET A 112 -0.17 14.85 14.63
CA MET A 112 -1.30 14.19 15.30
C MET A 112 -1.59 14.82 16.67
N PHE A 113 -0.55 15.12 17.43
CA PHE A 113 -0.69 15.79 18.73
C PHE A 113 -1.12 17.26 18.62
N ALA A 114 -0.81 17.91 17.50
CA ALA A 114 -1.24 19.29 17.22
C ALA A 114 -2.75 19.38 16.98
N VAL A 115 -3.37 18.38 16.35
CA VAL A 115 -4.83 18.34 16.14
C VAL A 115 -5.55 18.06 17.46
N SER A 116 -5.12 17.02 18.17
CA SER A 116 -5.68 16.70 19.48
C SER A 116 -4.68 15.91 20.31
N ARG A 117 -4.22 16.50 21.41
CA ARG A 117 -3.19 15.89 22.25
C ARG A 117 -3.65 14.56 22.88
N LEU A 118 -4.90 14.48 23.33
CA LEU A 118 -5.44 13.27 23.96
C LEU A 118 -5.70 12.14 22.94
N TYR A 119 -6.48 12.41 21.88
CA TYR A 119 -6.80 11.39 20.87
C TYR A 119 -5.58 11.00 20.03
N GLY A 120 -4.69 11.94 19.73
CA GLY A 120 -3.39 11.68 19.10
C GLY A 120 -2.52 10.73 19.94
N ALA A 121 -2.38 10.99 21.24
CA ALA A 121 -1.61 10.14 22.14
C ALA A 121 -2.21 8.73 22.24
N PHE A 122 -3.53 8.64 22.42
CA PHE A 122 -4.21 7.35 22.51
C PHE A 122 -4.06 6.55 21.22
N TYR A 123 -4.34 7.16 20.06
CA TYR A 123 -4.22 6.51 18.76
C TYR A 123 -2.81 6.01 18.48
N PHE A 124 -1.79 6.84 18.72
CA PHE A 124 -0.40 6.50 18.47
C PHE A 124 0.09 5.36 19.38
N LEU A 125 -0.19 5.47 20.68
CA LEU A 125 0.25 4.50 21.67
C LEU A 125 -0.47 3.16 21.47
N SER A 126 -1.78 3.16 21.27
CA SER A 126 -2.54 1.94 21.01
C SER A 126 -2.12 1.25 19.72
N PHE A 127 -1.78 2.02 18.67
CA PHE A 127 -1.28 1.48 17.40
C PHE A 127 0.10 0.81 17.59
N ILE A 128 1.03 1.46 18.28
CA ILE A 128 2.36 0.88 18.56
C ILE A 128 2.23 -0.41 19.38
N ILE A 129 1.44 -0.39 20.45
CA ILE A 129 1.23 -1.59 21.28
C ILE A 129 0.70 -2.74 20.43
N LEU A 130 -0.28 -2.48 19.58
CA LEU A 130 -0.86 -3.51 18.71
C LEU A 130 0.19 -4.05 17.74
N VAL A 131 0.94 -3.18 17.07
CA VAL A 131 1.95 -3.59 16.08
C VAL A 131 3.11 -4.36 16.71
N PHE A 132 3.56 -4.00 17.91
CA PHE A 132 4.73 -4.65 18.52
C PHE A 132 4.40 -5.87 19.38
N ILE A 133 3.17 -5.94 19.94
CA ILE A 133 2.78 -7.01 20.86
C ILE A 133 1.85 -8.02 20.19
N ALA A 134 0.91 -7.55 19.36
CA ALA A 134 -0.10 -8.41 18.74
C ALA A 134 0.26 -8.86 17.33
N LEU A 135 1.18 -8.16 16.66
CA LEU A 135 1.72 -8.49 15.34
C LEU A 135 3.14 -9.07 15.46
#